data_AF-A0A958B4M5-F1
#
_entry.id   AF-A0A958B4M5-F1
#
_cell.length_a   1.000
_cell.length_b   1.000
_cell.length_c   1.000
_cell.angle_alpha   90.00
_cell.angle_beta   90.00
_cell.angle_gamma   90.00
#
_symmetry.space_group_name_H-M   'P 1'
#
loop_
_entity.id
_entity.type
_entity.pdbx_description
1 polymer ?
#
loop_
_entity_poly.entity_id
_entity_poly.type
_entity_poly.pdbx_seq_one_letter_code
_entity_poly.pdbx_strand_id
1 'polypeptide(L)'
;DDYGRFRVSGEPAELYAFRTPTLLNVAATGPYGHDGAYATLEGIVRQHLDPAAAVAAYDAAQLNPTVQTEHMAYNTARALAKLEENRSLGLPAIEPMTLTDAQIADLVAFMETLTDPCVTDPACLAPWVPGADDPDPDGLRLNASMPSLE
;
A
#
# COMPACT_ATOMS: atom_id res chain seq x y z
N ASP A 1 12.51 3.89 11.14
CA ASP A 1 12.36 4.41 9.77
C ASP A 1 12.57 3.28 8.77
N ASP A 2 11.81 3.26 7.69
CA ASP A 2 11.99 2.31 6.57
C ASP A 2 12.73 2.99 5.43
N TYR A 3 13.93 2.52 5.13
CA TYR A 3 14.78 3.13 4.11
C TYR A 3 14.58 2.50 2.72
N GLY A 4 13.68 1.52 2.58
CA GLY A 4 13.40 0.86 1.31
C GLY A 4 14.65 0.19 0.72
N ARG A 5 14.82 0.32 -0.60
CA ARG A 5 15.87 -0.36 -1.37
C ARG A 5 17.30 0.02 -0.95
N PHE A 6 17.50 1.21 -0.40
CA PHE A 6 18.78 1.62 0.18
C PHE A 6 19.36 0.64 1.20
N ARG A 7 18.51 -0.07 1.98
CA ARG A 7 18.99 -1.08 2.94
C ARG A 7 19.78 -2.20 2.29
N VAL A 8 19.53 -2.46 1.00
CA VAL A 8 20.18 -3.51 0.21
C VAL A 8 21.27 -2.94 -0.67
N SER A 9 21.03 -1.81 -1.35
CA SER A 9 21.97 -1.26 -2.32
C SER A 9 23.05 -0.37 -1.71
N GLY A 10 22.76 0.33 -0.61
CA GLY A 10 23.62 1.38 -0.07
C GLY A 10 23.70 2.66 -0.90
N GLU A 11 22.95 2.74 -2.01
CA GLU A 11 23.00 3.86 -2.95
C GLU A 11 22.05 4.99 -2.52
N PRO A 12 22.53 6.20 -2.18
CA PRO A 12 21.68 7.29 -1.67
C PRO A 12 20.54 7.71 -2.61
N ALA A 13 20.67 7.47 -3.91
CA ALA A 13 19.62 7.72 -4.90
C ALA A 13 18.40 6.79 -4.71
N GLU A 14 18.57 5.64 -4.07
CA GLU A 14 17.54 4.61 -3.85
C GLU A 14 16.94 4.65 -2.44
N LEU A 15 17.26 5.70 -1.66
CA LEU A 15 16.65 5.93 -0.35
C LEU A 15 15.15 6.12 -0.48
N TYR A 16 14.38 5.37 0.32
CA TYR A 16 12.91 5.30 0.30
C TYR A 16 12.30 4.75 -1.00
N ALA A 17 13.11 4.17 -1.90
CA ALA A 17 12.59 3.51 -3.09
C ALA A 17 12.01 2.13 -2.73
N PHE A 18 10.83 1.82 -3.27
CA PHE A 18 10.18 0.52 -3.16
C PHE A 18 9.94 -0.08 -4.55
N ARG A 19 9.81 -1.40 -4.60
CA ARG A 19 9.42 -2.08 -5.83
C ARG A 19 7.99 -1.67 -6.19
N THR A 20 7.74 -1.33 -7.45
CA THR A 20 6.38 -1.16 -7.98
C THR A 20 5.64 -2.52 -7.95
N PRO A 21 4.54 -2.64 -7.19
CA PRO A 21 3.76 -3.86 -7.17
C PRO A 21 2.93 -4.01 -8.46
N THR A 22 2.43 -5.22 -8.71
CA THR A 22 1.38 -5.42 -9.73
C THR A 22 0.06 -4.80 -9.25
N LEU A 23 -0.79 -4.39 -10.20
CA LEU A 23 -2.16 -3.94 -9.91
C LEU A 23 -3.20 -5.06 -10.09
N LEU A 24 -2.80 -6.26 -10.47
CA LEU A 24 -3.70 -7.41 -10.51
C LEU A 24 -4.20 -7.72 -9.09
N ASN A 25 -5.51 -7.91 -8.95
CA ASN A 25 -6.22 -8.12 -7.69
C ASN A 25 -6.10 -6.98 -6.67
N VAL A 26 -5.65 -5.79 -7.09
CA VAL A 26 -5.37 -4.69 -6.15
C VAL A 26 -6.60 -4.32 -5.32
N ALA A 27 -7.80 -4.37 -5.88
CA ALA A 27 -9.03 -4.07 -5.13
C ALA A 27 -9.30 -5.03 -3.95
N ALA A 28 -8.71 -6.23 -3.95
CA ALA A 28 -8.86 -7.24 -2.91
C ALA A 28 -7.66 -7.34 -1.94
N THR A 29 -6.63 -6.50 -2.11
CA THR A 29 -5.37 -6.60 -1.35
C THR A 29 -5.06 -5.37 -0.52
N GLY A 30 -6.10 -4.63 -0.11
CA GLY A 30 -5.95 -3.55 0.85
C GLY A 30 -5.48 -4.06 2.23
N PRO A 31 -4.98 -3.16 3.09
CA PRO A 31 -4.74 -1.74 2.85
C PRO A 31 -3.51 -1.50 1.95
N TYR A 32 -3.36 -0.26 1.47
CA TYR A 32 -2.45 0.13 0.39
C TYR A 32 -1.27 0.97 0.87
N GLY A 33 -0.22 0.99 0.04
CA GLY A 33 1.09 1.54 0.38
C GLY A 33 2.04 0.44 0.87
N HIS A 34 3.32 0.77 1.05
CA HIS A 34 4.32 -0.21 1.50
C HIS A 34 4.11 -0.67 2.96
N ASP A 35 3.43 0.16 3.74
CA ASP A 35 3.14 0.00 5.17
C ASP A 35 1.63 -0.14 5.46
N GLY A 36 0.79 -0.14 4.41
CA GLY A 36 -0.67 -0.22 4.56
C GLY A 36 -1.32 1.04 5.12
N ALA A 37 -0.73 2.23 4.95
CA ALA A 37 -1.29 3.47 5.49
C ALA A 37 -2.67 3.87 4.91
N TYR A 38 -3.02 3.44 3.70
CA TYR A 38 -4.26 3.87 3.04
C TYR A 38 -5.29 2.75 2.98
N ALA A 39 -6.46 2.95 3.60
CA ALA A 39 -7.52 1.92 3.62
C ALA A 39 -8.21 1.73 2.25
N THR A 40 -8.17 2.72 1.36
CA THR A 40 -8.95 2.74 0.10
C THR A 40 -8.07 2.94 -1.13
N LEU A 41 -8.54 2.42 -2.27
CA LEU A 41 -7.90 2.63 -3.58
C LEU A 41 -7.82 4.12 -3.92
N GLU A 42 -8.91 4.86 -3.67
CA GLU A 42 -8.91 6.31 -3.88
C GLU A 42 -7.84 7.01 -3.04
N GLY A 43 -7.70 6.66 -1.77
CA GLY A 43 -6.72 7.26 -0.87
C GLY A 43 -5.29 7.08 -1.38
N ILE A 44 -4.92 5.87 -1.79
CA ILE A 44 -3.59 5.62 -2.33
C ILE A 44 -3.38 6.27 -3.71
N VAL A 45 -4.41 6.34 -4.56
CA VAL A 45 -4.34 7.07 -5.83
C VAL A 45 -4.06 8.55 -5.58
N ARG A 46 -4.81 9.19 -4.66
CA ARG A 46 -4.58 10.60 -4.30
C ARG A 46 -3.18 10.82 -3.72
N GLN A 47 -2.67 9.89 -2.93
CA GLN A 47 -1.29 9.95 -2.46
C GLN A 47 -0.27 9.94 -3.60
N HIS A 48 -0.47 9.15 -4.65
CA HIS A 48 0.43 9.13 -5.81
C HIS A 48 0.32 10.40 -6.67
N LEU A 49 -0.86 11.03 -6.72
CA LEU A 49 -1.10 12.28 -7.45
C LEU A 49 -0.44 13.47 -6.77
N ASP A 50 -0.53 13.57 -5.44
CA ASP A 50 0.12 14.62 -4.65
C ASP A 50 0.50 14.09 -3.25
N PRO A 51 1.74 13.59 -3.09
CA PRO A 51 2.22 13.06 -1.81
C PRO A 51 2.21 14.09 -0.69
N ALA A 52 2.50 15.36 -0.99
CA ALA A 52 2.58 16.41 0.02
C ALA A 52 1.19 16.75 0.56
N ALA A 53 0.20 16.91 -0.33
CA ALA A 53 -1.18 17.15 0.07
C ALA A 53 -1.77 15.94 0.80
N ALA A 54 -1.49 14.71 0.34
CA ALA A 54 -1.99 13.50 0.98
C ALA A 54 -1.42 13.31 2.39
N VAL A 55 -0.12 13.55 2.59
CA VAL A 55 0.50 13.53 3.93
C VAL A 55 -0.12 14.60 4.83
N ALA A 56 -0.32 15.82 4.32
CA ALA A 56 -0.91 16.91 5.10
C ALA A 56 -2.36 16.62 5.53
N ALA A 57 -3.12 15.90 4.71
CA ALA A 57 -4.50 15.51 4.98
C ALA A 57 -4.65 14.17 5.72
N TYR A 58 -3.55 13.48 6.01
CA TYR A 58 -3.59 12.14 6.59
C TYR A 58 -4.10 12.15 8.05
N ASP A 59 -5.19 11.43 8.31
CA ASP A 59 -5.74 11.28 9.65
C ASP A 59 -5.11 10.08 10.37
N ALA A 60 -4.15 10.32 11.27
CA ALA A 60 -3.52 9.26 12.05
C ALA A 60 -4.46 8.62 13.09
N ALA A 61 -5.61 9.24 13.42
CA ALA A 61 -6.58 8.64 14.34
C ALA A 61 -7.31 7.43 13.73
N GLN A 62 -7.24 7.23 12.41
CA GLN A 62 -7.79 6.04 11.75
C GLN A 62 -6.97 4.76 12.04
N LEU A 63 -5.75 4.90 12.56
CA LEU A 63 -4.86 3.77 12.80
C LEU A 63 -5.27 2.96 14.03
N ASN A 64 -5.04 1.65 13.97
CA ASN A 64 -5.15 0.81 15.17
C ASN A 64 -4.21 1.36 16.26
N PRO A 65 -4.66 1.52 17.51
CA PRO A 65 -3.84 2.04 18.60
C PRO A 65 -2.53 1.27 18.87
N THR A 66 -2.41 0.02 18.40
CA THR A 66 -1.18 -0.77 18.49
C THR A 66 -0.11 -0.35 17.48
N VAL A 67 -0.45 0.45 16.48
CA VAL A 67 0.50 0.97 15.48
C VAL A 67 1.39 2.02 16.13
N GLN A 68 2.72 1.86 16.00
CA GLN A 68 3.67 2.83 16.54
C GLN A 68 3.74 4.08 15.64
N THR A 69 3.36 5.24 16.19
CA THR A 69 3.32 6.51 15.44
C THR A 69 4.32 7.56 15.92
N GLU A 70 5.15 7.25 16.92
CA GLU A 70 6.07 8.18 17.60
C GLU A 70 6.95 9.01 16.64
N HIS A 71 7.45 8.38 15.56
CA HIS A 71 8.34 9.04 14.60
C HIS A 71 7.70 9.25 13.21
N MET A 72 6.38 9.09 13.10
CA MET A 72 5.68 9.17 11.82
C MET A 72 5.95 10.50 11.11
N ALA A 73 5.73 11.63 11.79
CA ALA A 73 5.91 12.96 11.21
C ALA A 73 7.37 13.20 10.77
N TYR A 74 8.34 12.78 11.59
CA TYR A 74 9.76 12.93 11.29
C TYR A 74 10.18 12.10 10.06
N ASN A 75 9.83 10.82 10.03
CA ASN A 75 10.18 9.92 8.93
C ASN A 75 9.50 10.37 7.62
N THR A 76 8.23 10.77 7.69
CA THR A 76 7.47 11.25 6.52
C THR A 76 8.07 12.54 5.95
N ALA A 77 8.48 13.48 6.82
CA ALA A 77 9.16 14.70 6.36
C ALA A 77 10.47 14.42 5.61
N ARG A 78 11.23 13.41 6.06
CA ARG A 78 12.46 12.98 5.36
C ARG A 78 12.17 12.33 4.01
N ALA A 79 11.13 11.49 3.94
CA ALA A 79 10.69 10.88 2.69
C ALA A 79 10.24 11.94 1.67
N LEU A 80 9.46 12.95 2.10
CA LEU A 80 9.05 14.07 1.25
C LEU A 80 10.24 14.91 0.81
N ALA A 81 11.18 15.24 1.70
CA ALA A 81 12.39 15.98 1.34
C ALA A 81 13.24 15.20 0.32
N LYS A 82 13.33 13.87 0.46
CA LYS A 82 14.04 13.02 -0.50
C LYS A 82 13.33 12.95 -1.85
N LEU A 83 11.99 12.92 -1.86
CA LEU A 83 11.22 12.99 -3.09
C LEU A 83 11.51 14.29 -3.85
N GLU A 84 11.48 15.44 -3.18
CA GLU A 84 11.81 16.73 -3.79
C GLU A 84 13.26 16.82 -4.27
N GLU A 85 14.21 16.28 -3.50
CA GLU A 85 15.60 16.16 -3.93
C GLU A 85 15.70 15.36 -5.24
N ASN A 86 15.08 14.18 -5.29
CA ASN A 86 15.10 13.32 -6.48
C ASN A 86 14.49 14.02 -7.70
N ARG A 87 13.35 14.72 -7.54
CA ARG A 87 12.73 15.55 -8.58
C ARG A 87 13.69 16.63 -9.08
N SER A 88 14.34 17.37 -8.17
CA SER A 88 15.30 18.44 -8.53
C SER A 88 16.53 17.93 -9.28
N LEU A 89 16.92 16.68 -9.05
CA LEU A 89 18.04 16.02 -9.72
C LEU A 89 17.64 15.30 -11.02
N GLY A 90 16.34 15.31 -11.38
CA GLY A 90 15.82 14.58 -12.53
C GLY A 90 15.92 13.06 -12.41
N LEU A 91 15.98 12.54 -11.17
CA LEU A 91 15.94 11.11 -10.89
C LEU A 91 14.50 10.60 -11.03
N PRO A 92 14.29 9.30 -11.33
CA PRO A 92 12.96 8.72 -11.36
C PRO A 92 12.20 8.94 -10.05
N ALA A 93 11.11 9.69 -10.11
CA ALA A 93 10.26 10.04 -8.99
C ALA A 93 8.81 10.15 -9.47
N ILE A 94 7.85 9.97 -8.56
CA ILE A 94 6.47 10.35 -8.83
C ILE A 94 6.41 11.86 -8.99
N GLU A 95 5.70 12.35 -10.02
CA GLU A 95 5.53 13.78 -10.28
C GLU A 95 4.10 14.21 -9.93
N PRO A 96 3.89 15.44 -9.43
CA PRO A 96 2.55 15.91 -9.13
C PRO A 96 1.67 15.89 -10.38
N MET A 97 0.48 15.33 -10.26
CA MET A 97 -0.51 15.26 -11.34
C MET A 97 -1.87 15.69 -10.82
N THR A 98 -2.56 16.52 -11.59
CA THR A 98 -3.93 16.94 -11.27
C THR A 98 -4.92 16.11 -12.07
N LEU A 99 -5.77 15.37 -11.36
CA LEU A 99 -6.95 14.70 -11.91
C LEU A 99 -8.20 15.25 -11.22
N THR A 100 -9.31 15.31 -11.96
CA THR A 100 -10.62 15.58 -11.37
C THR A 100 -11.12 14.37 -10.58
N ASP A 101 -12.07 14.57 -9.66
CA ASP A 101 -12.67 13.46 -8.91
C ASP A 101 -13.32 12.42 -9.81
N ALA A 102 -13.90 12.83 -10.95
CA ALA A 102 -14.45 11.90 -11.93
C ALA A 102 -13.38 11.01 -12.56
N GLN A 103 -12.21 11.58 -12.92
CA GLN A 103 -11.10 10.81 -13.48
C GLN A 103 -10.47 9.87 -12.44
N ILE A 104 -10.44 10.29 -11.17
CA ILE A 104 -10.01 9.41 -10.07
C ILE A 104 -10.98 8.24 -9.91
N ALA A 105 -12.28 8.50 -9.95
CA ALA A 105 -13.30 7.46 -9.91
C ALA A 105 -13.18 6.49 -11.10
N ASP A 106 -12.95 7.00 -12.32
CA ASP A 106 -12.72 6.16 -13.50
C ASP A 106 -11.46 5.28 -13.35
N LEU A 107 -10.39 5.82 -12.77
CA LEU A 107 -9.17 5.05 -12.50
C LEU A 107 -9.41 3.94 -11.47
N VAL A 108 -10.12 4.26 -10.38
CA VAL A 108 -10.50 3.27 -9.36
C VAL A 108 -11.38 2.17 -9.98
N ALA A 109 -12.40 2.55 -10.77
CA ALA A 109 -13.25 1.60 -11.47
C ALA A 109 -12.45 0.71 -12.43
N PHE A 110 -11.46 1.26 -13.14
CA PHE A 110 -10.54 0.46 -13.95
C PHE A 110 -9.73 -0.52 -13.11
N MET A 111 -9.18 -0.08 -11.96
CA MET A 111 -8.42 -0.96 -11.05
C MET A 111 -9.27 -2.10 -10.50
N GLU A 112 -10.56 -1.87 -10.24
CA GLU A 112 -11.51 -2.91 -9.82
C GLU A 112 -11.67 -3.99 -10.90
N THR A 113 -11.61 -3.63 -12.19
CA THR A 113 -11.66 -4.62 -13.30
C THR A 113 -10.46 -5.56 -13.36
N LEU A 114 -9.37 -5.24 -12.65
CA LEU A 114 -8.16 -6.07 -12.58
C LEU A 114 -8.27 -7.19 -11.53
N THR A 115 -9.46 -7.40 -10.98
CA THR A 115 -9.74 -8.39 -9.94
C THR A 115 -10.22 -9.70 -10.56
N ASP A 116 -9.49 -10.78 -10.31
CA ASP A 116 -9.98 -12.13 -10.58
C ASP A 116 -11.17 -12.42 -9.66
N PRO A 117 -12.37 -12.75 -10.18
CA PRO A 117 -13.53 -13.05 -9.33
C PRO A 117 -13.24 -14.14 -8.28
N CYS A 118 -12.34 -15.08 -8.59
CA CYS A 118 -11.96 -16.15 -7.69
C CYS A 118 -11.36 -15.64 -6.37
N VAL A 119 -10.58 -14.54 -6.39
CA VAL A 119 -9.94 -14.03 -5.16
C VAL A 119 -10.92 -13.40 -4.17
N THR A 120 -12.15 -13.15 -4.61
CA THR A 120 -13.24 -12.65 -3.77
C THR A 120 -14.25 -13.74 -3.38
N ASP A 121 -14.09 -14.95 -3.89
CA ASP A 121 -14.97 -16.09 -3.61
C ASP A 121 -14.24 -17.13 -2.74
N PRO A 122 -14.60 -17.26 -1.45
CA PRO A 122 -14.01 -18.26 -0.56
C PRO A 122 -14.16 -19.70 -1.08
N ALA A 123 -15.25 -20.02 -1.78
CA ALA A 123 -15.44 -21.36 -2.35
C ALA A 123 -14.50 -21.61 -3.52
N CYS A 124 -14.23 -20.57 -4.32
CA CYS A 124 -13.24 -20.65 -5.38
C CYS A 124 -11.82 -20.80 -4.83
N LEU A 125 -11.47 -20.07 -3.76
CA LEU A 125 -10.16 -20.17 -3.11
C LEU A 125 -9.94 -21.45 -2.30
N ALA A 126 -11.02 -22.11 -1.87
CA ALA A 126 -10.98 -23.28 -0.98
C ALA A 126 -9.96 -24.37 -1.36
N PRO A 127 -9.74 -24.71 -2.65
CA PRO A 127 -8.75 -25.72 -3.03
C PRO A 127 -7.30 -25.37 -2.65
N TRP A 128 -6.99 -24.10 -2.39
CA TRP A 128 -5.65 -23.62 -2.03
C TRP A 128 -5.54 -23.16 -0.57
N VAL A 129 -6.64 -23.20 0.19
CA VAL A 129 -6.64 -22.85 1.61
C VAL A 129 -6.56 -24.15 2.42
N PRO A 130 -5.51 -24.36 3.22
CA PRO A 130 -5.41 -25.57 4.04
C PRO A 130 -6.55 -25.64 5.05
N GLY A 131 -7.20 -26.79 5.13
CA GLY A 131 -8.20 -27.10 6.13
C GLY A 131 -7.61 -27.28 7.52
N ALA A 132 -8.46 -27.27 8.54
CA ALA A 132 -8.04 -27.46 9.93
C ALA A 132 -7.28 -28.78 10.14
N ASP A 133 -7.66 -29.83 9.39
CA ASP A 133 -7.08 -31.17 9.48
C ASP A 133 -5.86 -31.37 8.56
N ASP A 134 -5.49 -30.38 7.74
CA ASP A 134 -4.32 -30.50 6.89
C ASP A 134 -3.03 -30.49 7.72
N PRO A 135 -1.96 -31.19 7.28
CA PRO A 135 -0.69 -31.19 7.98
C PRO A 135 -0.10 -29.79 8.15
N ASP A 136 0.31 -29.48 9.38
CA ASP A 136 1.08 -28.28 9.75
C ASP A 136 2.48 -28.73 10.18
N PRO A 137 3.40 -28.97 9.22
CA PRO A 137 4.66 -29.67 9.49
C PRO A 137 5.64 -28.85 10.34
N ASP A 138 5.53 -27.53 10.36
CA ASP A 138 6.38 -26.64 11.16
C ASP A 138 5.66 -26.02 12.37
N GLY A 139 4.33 -26.18 12.48
CA GLY A 139 3.54 -25.65 13.59
C GLY A 139 3.34 -24.13 13.53
N LEU A 140 3.61 -23.51 12.39
CA LEU A 140 3.55 -22.06 12.19
C LEU A 140 2.32 -21.63 11.38
N ARG A 141 1.35 -22.52 11.14
CA ARG A 141 0.16 -22.19 10.37
C ARG A 141 -0.63 -21.06 11.04
N LEU A 142 -0.81 -19.96 10.29
CA LEU A 142 -1.70 -18.88 10.67
C LEU A 142 -3.14 -19.24 10.29
N ASN A 143 -4.01 -19.33 11.30
CA ASN A 143 -5.44 -19.51 11.09
C ASN A 143 -6.10 -18.13 11.03
N ALA A 144 -6.19 -17.56 9.82
CA ALA A 144 -6.87 -16.28 9.63
C ALA A 144 -8.38 -16.42 9.90
N SER A 145 -8.90 -15.73 10.90
CA SER A 145 -10.35 -15.56 11.08
C SER A 145 -10.77 -14.27 10.40
N MET A 146 -11.45 -14.36 9.27
CA MET A 146 -12.13 -13.20 8.70
C MET A 146 -13.38 -12.93 9.55
N PRO A 147 -13.57 -11.73 10.11
CA PRO A 147 -14.85 -11.37 10.72
C PRO A 147 -15.93 -11.51 9.65
N SER A 148 -17.07 -12.11 10.00
CA SER A 148 -18.21 -12.20 9.11
C SER A 148 -18.61 -10.81 8.64
N LEU A 149 -18.67 -10.60 7.33
CA LEU A 149 -19.34 -9.45 6.74
C LEU A 149 -20.83 -9.60 7.08
N GLU A 150 -21.32 -8.81 8.03
CA GLU A 150 -22.76 -8.61 8.26
C GLU A 150 -23.38 -7.76 7.13
#